data_AF-A0A819KJL7-F1
#
_entry.id   AF-A0A819KJL7-F1
#
_cell.length_a   1.000
_cell.length_b   1.000
_cell.length_c   1.000
_cell.angle_alpha   90.00
_cell.angle_beta   90.00
_cell.angle_gamma   90.00
#
_symmetry.space_group_name_H-M   'P 1'
#
loop_
_entity.id
_entity.type
_entity.pdbx_description
1 polymer ?
#
loop_
_entity_poly.entity_id
_entity_poly.type
_entity_poly.pdbx_seq_one_letter_code
_entity_poly.pdbx_strand_id
1 'polypeptide(L)'
;FPTLNLLQSDQSILTIDQWNLLSNLSHCYDEHSGLSIGEHFMLEQNALPLKLRFKKEPIKKLIQITLDRSQLLYKNNQDFLSLSADDRSILFHTTFTHTAHLSADMINYKIQLMNYPAYFHVIEMLTNPSLMPVVRRIADRLDFDMIIMKLFLVILSFSTTRYTVYSNTPPVNLSNIKEILRIQDTYIEITWRYLLYKYNFERSVICLSDLIRCFCAIHEAIVKVHDIPWPAETISSIVQQTEETLTLN
;
A
#
# COMPACT_ATOMS: atom_id res chain seq x y z
N PHE A 1 6.88 -29.80 -27.14
CA PHE A 1 6.13 -29.76 -25.87
C PHE A 1 4.72 -29.30 -26.19
N PRO A 2 3.69 -30.14 -25.96
CA PRO A 2 2.32 -29.72 -26.17
C PRO A 2 1.97 -28.63 -25.13
N THR A 3 1.47 -27.49 -25.60
CA THR A 3 0.97 -26.40 -24.77
C THR A 3 -0.25 -26.92 -24.02
N LEU A 4 -0.10 -27.18 -22.71
CA LEU A 4 -1.22 -27.55 -21.87
C LEU A 4 -2.23 -26.39 -21.90
N ASN A 5 -3.44 -26.64 -22.41
CA ASN A 5 -4.50 -25.65 -22.40
C ASN A 5 -5.09 -25.57 -20.98
N LEU A 6 -4.38 -24.85 -20.10
CA LEU A 6 -4.73 -24.68 -18.68
C LEU A 6 -6.17 -24.17 -18.50
N LEU A 7 -6.72 -23.48 -19.51
CA LEU A 7 -8.06 -22.89 -19.50
C LEU A 7 -9.21 -23.89 -19.65
N GLN A 8 -9.00 -25.08 -20.22
CA GLN A 8 -10.08 -26.07 -20.40
C GLN A 8 -10.35 -26.91 -19.14
N SER A 9 -9.47 -26.83 -18.13
CA SER A 9 -9.61 -27.49 -16.83
C SER A 9 -9.71 -26.51 -15.66
N ASP A 10 -9.67 -25.20 -15.91
CA ASP A 10 -9.51 -24.22 -14.84
C ASP A 10 -10.83 -23.97 -14.11
N GLN A 11 -10.97 -24.55 -12.91
CA GLN A 11 -11.93 -24.15 -11.90
C GLN A 11 -11.48 -22.83 -11.24
N SER A 12 -11.06 -21.83 -12.03
CA SER A 12 -10.58 -20.51 -11.59
C SER A 12 -11.71 -19.60 -11.08
N ILE A 13 -12.73 -20.21 -10.49
CA ILE A 13 -13.83 -19.55 -9.81
C ILE A 13 -13.36 -19.35 -8.37
N LEU A 14 -13.32 -18.11 -7.92
CA LEU A 14 -13.18 -17.78 -6.50
C LEU A 14 -14.24 -18.56 -5.71
N THR A 15 -13.82 -19.27 -4.68
CA THR A 15 -14.77 -20.00 -3.81
C THR A 15 -15.65 -19.01 -3.05
N ILE A 16 -16.77 -19.48 -2.47
CA ILE A 16 -17.64 -18.65 -1.64
C ILE A 16 -16.84 -18.02 -0.48
N ASP A 17 -15.96 -18.79 0.16
CA ASP A 17 -15.12 -18.30 1.24
C ASP A 17 -14.13 -17.22 0.77
N GLN A 18 -13.55 -17.39 -0.42
CA GLN A 18 -12.67 -16.38 -1.02
C GLN A 18 -13.42 -15.10 -1.39
N TRP A 19 -14.67 -15.21 -1.86
CA TRP A 19 -15.53 -14.05 -2.08
C TRP A 19 -15.88 -13.33 -0.77
N ASN A 20 -16.17 -14.09 0.28
CA ASN A 20 -16.41 -13.52 1.61
C ASN A 20 -15.16 -12.79 2.13
N LEU A 21 -13.97 -13.38 1.95
CA LEU A 21 -12.71 -12.74 2.35
C LEU A 21 -12.45 -11.46 1.56
N LEU A 22 -12.70 -11.46 0.24
CA LEU A 22 -12.62 -10.26 -0.60
C LEU A 22 -13.59 -9.18 -0.15
N SER A 23 -14.82 -9.55 0.19
CA SER A 23 -15.83 -8.63 0.71
C SER A 23 -15.38 -8.03 2.03
N ASN A 24 -14.90 -8.85 2.97
CA ASN A 24 -14.38 -8.39 4.25
C ASN A 24 -13.19 -7.46 4.08
N LEU A 25 -12.27 -7.79 3.19
CA LEU A 25 -11.13 -6.96 2.84
C LEU A 25 -11.57 -5.59 2.29
N SER A 26 -12.63 -5.57 1.47
CA SER A 26 -13.16 -4.33 0.94
C SER A 26 -13.59 -3.35 2.04
N HIS A 27 -13.95 -3.85 3.24
CA HIS A 27 -14.30 -3.05 4.40
C HIS A 27 -13.13 -2.77 5.36
N CYS A 28 -12.02 -3.50 5.27
CA CYS A 28 -10.85 -3.30 6.14
C CYS A 28 -10.14 -1.98 5.84
N TYR A 29 -10.10 -1.61 4.56
CA TYR A 29 -9.54 -0.35 4.10
C TYR A 29 -10.65 0.45 3.40
N ASP A 30 -11.12 1.50 4.06
CA ASP A 30 -12.09 2.43 3.49
C ASP A 30 -11.38 3.42 2.56
N GLU A 31 -11.19 3.00 1.32
CA GLU A 31 -10.66 3.84 0.25
C GLU A 31 -11.55 5.06 0.01
N HIS A 32 -12.86 4.98 0.28
CA HIS A 32 -13.75 6.12 0.11
C HIS A 32 -13.43 7.21 1.13
N SER A 33 -13.03 6.85 2.34
CA SER A 33 -12.50 7.83 3.31
C SER A 33 -11.21 8.49 2.81
N GLY A 34 -10.27 7.73 2.24
CA GLY A 34 -9.02 8.27 1.69
C GLY A 34 -9.22 9.14 0.45
N LEU A 35 -10.06 8.68 -0.47
CA LEU A 35 -10.42 9.38 -1.70
C LEU A 35 -11.18 10.66 -1.39
N SER A 36 -12.15 10.64 -0.47
CA SER A 36 -12.90 11.85 -0.09
C SER A 36 -12.01 12.93 0.52
N ILE A 37 -11.00 12.55 1.31
CA ILE A 37 -9.98 13.48 1.82
C ILE A 37 -9.20 14.12 0.67
N GLY A 38 -8.75 13.31 -0.29
CA GLY A 38 -8.02 13.80 -1.45
C GLY A 38 -8.88 14.67 -2.38
N GLU A 39 -10.15 14.29 -2.61
CA GLU A 39 -11.11 15.08 -3.38
C GLU A 39 -11.40 16.42 -2.72
N HIS A 40 -11.61 16.43 -1.40
CA HIS A 40 -11.79 17.66 -0.64
C HIS A 40 -10.55 18.56 -0.74
N PHE A 41 -9.36 17.98 -0.59
CA PHE A 41 -8.10 18.71 -0.80
C PHE A 41 -8.05 19.32 -2.21
N MET A 42 -8.39 18.56 -3.25
CA MET A 42 -8.39 19.06 -4.63
C MET A 42 -9.40 20.19 -4.83
N LEU A 43 -10.59 20.11 -4.23
CA LEU A 43 -11.59 21.18 -4.26
C LEU A 43 -11.04 22.46 -3.61
N GLU A 44 -10.43 22.35 -2.43
CA GLU A 44 -9.78 23.48 -1.75
C GLU A 44 -8.66 24.09 -2.61
N GLN A 45 -7.77 23.26 -3.18
CA GLN A 45 -6.69 23.75 -4.02
C GLN A 45 -7.21 24.43 -5.29
N ASN A 46 -8.26 23.90 -5.90
CA ASN A 46 -8.84 24.47 -7.11
C ASN A 46 -9.60 25.78 -6.86
N ALA A 47 -10.13 26.00 -5.65
CA ALA A 47 -10.75 27.25 -5.25
C ALA A 47 -9.73 28.39 -5.04
N LEU A 48 -8.45 28.07 -4.80
CA LEU A 48 -7.40 29.07 -4.61
C LEU A 48 -6.91 29.68 -5.93
N PRO A 49 -6.42 30.95 -5.93
CA PRO A 49 -5.66 31.51 -7.04
C PRO A 49 -4.45 30.66 -7.40
N LEU A 50 -4.08 30.57 -8.68
CA LEU A 50 -2.98 29.71 -9.18
C LEU A 50 -1.68 29.83 -8.37
N LYS A 51 -1.30 31.03 -7.95
CA LYS A 51 -0.07 31.29 -7.15
C LYS A 51 -0.13 30.75 -5.72
N LEU A 52 -1.32 30.44 -5.21
CA LEU A 52 -1.58 29.95 -3.85
C LEU A 52 -1.86 28.44 -3.80
N ARG A 53 -2.04 27.78 -4.95
CA ARG A 53 -2.26 26.33 -5.02
C ARG A 53 -1.00 25.55 -4.66
N PHE A 54 -1.21 24.35 -4.14
CA PHE A 54 -0.19 23.33 -3.87
C PHE A 54 1.00 23.88 -3.07
N LYS A 55 0.74 24.61 -1.99
CA LYS A 55 1.83 25.02 -1.08
C LYS A 55 2.35 23.81 -0.30
N LYS A 56 3.58 23.94 0.21
CA LYS A 56 4.28 22.90 0.98
C LYS A 56 3.43 22.37 2.14
N GLU A 57 2.88 23.25 2.98
CA GLU A 57 2.14 22.83 4.17
C GLU A 57 0.84 22.07 3.87
N PRO A 58 -0.03 22.50 2.93
CA PRO A 58 -1.17 21.70 2.50
C PRO A 58 -0.80 20.30 1.99
N ILE A 59 0.26 20.19 1.19
CA ILE A 59 0.74 18.89 0.67
C ILE A 59 1.27 18.01 1.80
N LYS A 60 2.05 18.59 2.71
CA LYS A 60 2.57 17.91 3.90
C LYS A 60 1.44 17.33 4.74
N LYS A 61 0.39 18.14 4.98
CA LYS A 61 -0.81 17.74 5.72
C LYS A 61 -1.58 16.63 5.01
N LEU A 62 -1.77 16.72 3.69
CA LEU A 62 -2.41 15.66 2.92
C LEU A 62 -1.66 14.33 3.07
N ILE A 63 -0.34 14.34 2.88
CA ILE A 63 0.51 13.15 3.01
C ILE A 63 0.35 12.56 4.41
N GLN A 64 0.46 13.38 5.46
CA GLN A 64 0.30 12.91 6.84
C GLN A 64 -1.05 12.22 7.08
N ILE A 65 -2.15 12.82 6.60
CA ILE A 65 -3.50 12.23 6.75
C ILE A 65 -3.60 10.89 6.00
N THR A 66 -3.05 10.81 4.77
CA THR A 66 -3.08 9.56 3.99
C THR A 66 -2.23 8.45 4.62
N LEU A 67 -1.08 8.78 5.21
CA LEU A 67 -0.26 7.83 5.94
C LEU A 67 -0.99 7.33 7.19
N ASP A 68 -1.56 8.24 7.98
CA ASP A 68 -2.31 7.89 9.20
C ASP A 68 -3.49 6.96 8.90
N ARG A 69 -4.24 7.22 7.81
CA ARG A 69 -5.36 6.37 7.40
C ARG A 69 -4.94 4.96 7.01
N SER A 70 -3.70 4.76 6.57
CA SER A 70 -3.19 3.45 6.18
C SER A 70 -3.13 2.46 7.36
N GLN A 71 -3.14 2.94 8.61
CA GLN A 71 -3.19 2.10 9.80
C GLN A 71 -4.50 1.29 9.90
N LEU A 72 -5.58 1.74 9.24
CA LEU A 72 -6.88 1.07 9.28
C LEU A 72 -6.82 -0.34 8.69
N LEU A 73 -5.94 -0.56 7.71
CA LEU A 73 -5.67 -1.89 7.15
C LEU A 73 -5.31 -2.89 8.26
N TYR A 74 -4.50 -2.49 9.23
CA TYR A 74 -4.05 -3.33 10.33
C TYR A 74 -5.10 -3.40 11.45
N LYS A 75 -5.75 -2.27 11.77
CA LYS A 75 -6.74 -2.19 12.85
C LYS A 75 -8.04 -2.96 12.55
N ASN A 76 -8.40 -3.12 11.27
CA ASN A 76 -9.66 -3.74 10.88
C ASN A 76 -9.52 -5.16 10.30
N ASN A 77 -8.30 -5.57 9.93
CA ASN A 77 -8.07 -6.88 9.34
C ASN A 77 -8.08 -7.98 10.41
N GLN A 78 -9.07 -8.87 10.36
CA GLN A 78 -9.26 -9.93 11.35
C GLN A 78 -8.13 -10.95 11.37
N ASP A 79 -7.54 -11.30 10.22
CA ASP A 79 -6.38 -12.19 10.18
C ASP A 79 -5.20 -11.55 10.89
N PHE A 80 -5.01 -10.24 10.75
CA PHE A 80 -3.95 -9.52 11.44
C PHE A 80 -4.21 -9.48 12.95
N LEU A 81 -5.45 -9.17 13.34
CA LEU A 81 -5.86 -9.13 14.75
C LEU A 81 -5.79 -10.49 15.44
N SER A 82 -5.89 -11.60 14.69
CA SER A 82 -5.80 -12.98 15.21
C SER A 82 -4.39 -13.40 15.64
N LEU A 83 -3.36 -12.67 15.22
CA LEU A 83 -1.97 -12.94 15.58
C LEU A 83 -1.66 -12.52 17.02
N SER A 84 -0.56 -13.04 17.58
CA SER A 84 -0.06 -12.62 18.89
C SER A 84 0.31 -11.13 18.88
N ALA A 85 0.22 -10.47 20.04
CA ALA A 85 0.58 -9.05 20.16
C ALA A 85 2.00 -8.76 19.66
N ASP A 86 2.95 -9.66 19.97
CA ASP A 86 4.34 -9.56 19.53
C ASP A 86 4.47 -9.69 18.01
N ASP A 87 3.83 -10.69 17.39
CA ASP A 87 3.88 -10.87 15.93
C ASP A 87 3.21 -9.70 15.20
N ARG A 88 2.10 -9.18 15.73
CA ARG A 88 1.43 -7.97 15.20
C ARG A 88 2.37 -6.78 15.24
N SER A 89 3.00 -6.51 16.39
CA SER A 89 3.96 -5.41 16.54
C SER A 89 5.10 -5.54 15.53
N ILE A 90 5.73 -6.72 15.44
CA ILE A 90 6.84 -6.97 14.51
C ILE A 90 6.43 -6.76 13.05
N LEU A 91 5.29 -7.34 12.62
CA LEU A 91 4.81 -7.18 11.25
C LEU A 91 4.47 -5.73 10.94
N PHE A 92 3.82 -5.04 11.87
CA PHE A 92 3.42 -3.66 11.67
C PHE A 92 4.65 -2.76 11.51
N HIS A 93 5.65 -2.84 12.41
CA HIS A 93 6.91 -2.09 12.28
C HIS A 93 7.65 -2.37 10.98
N THR A 94 7.62 -3.63 10.50
CA THR A 94 8.41 -4.02 9.32
C THR A 94 7.71 -3.74 8.00
N THR A 95 6.38 -3.65 7.98
CA THR A 95 5.59 -3.54 6.73
C THR A 95 4.87 -2.21 6.57
N PHE A 96 4.61 -1.47 7.65
CA PHE A 96 3.75 -0.28 7.63
C PHE A 96 4.25 0.81 6.68
N THR A 97 5.56 1.07 6.64
CA THR A 97 6.13 2.07 5.73
C THR A 97 5.75 1.77 4.27
N HIS A 98 5.92 0.52 3.83
CA HIS A 98 5.62 0.12 2.44
C HIS A 98 4.12 0.15 2.15
N THR A 99 3.29 -0.37 3.06
CA THR A 99 1.84 -0.36 2.88
C THR A 99 1.29 1.06 2.88
N ALA A 100 1.78 1.94 3.78
CA ALA A 100 1.35 3.32 3.87
C ALA A 100 1.77 4.15 2.65
N HIS A 101 3.00 4.01 2.16
CA HIS A 101 3.43 4.70 0.96
C HIS A 101 2.65 4.24 -0.28
N LEU A 102 2.45 2.94 -0.47
CA LEU A 102 1.67 2.44 -1.60
C LEU A 102 0.22 2.93 -1.55
N SER A 103 -0.39 2.88 -0.36
CA SER A 103 -1.74 3.39 -0.10
C SER A 103 -1.85 4.89 -0.42
N ALA A 104 -0.92 5.71 0.06
CA ALA A 104 -0.89 7.13 -0.20
C ALA A 104 -0.69 7.46 -1.69
N ASP A 105 0.23 6.76 -2.35
CA ASP A 105 0.49 6.96 -3.78
C ASP A 105 -0.74 6.58 -4.63
N MET A 106 -1.44 5.50 -4.27
CA MET A 106 -2.70 5.11 -4.91
C MET A 106 -3.78 6.21 -4.77
N ILE A 107 -3.97 6.76 -3.57
CA ILE A 107 -4.92 7.86 -3.36
C ILE A 107 -4.54 9.07 -4.21
N ASN A 108 -3.27 9.49 -4.13
CA ASN A 108 -2.74 10.64 -4.89
C ASN A 108 -2.89 10.45 -6.40
N TYR A 109 -2.73 9.23 -6.90
CA TYR A 109 -2.99 8.89 -8.29
C TYR A 109 -4.48 9.01 -8.65
N LYS A 110 -5.38 8.41 -7.87
CA LYS A 110 -6.82 8.40 -8.15
C LYS A 110 -7.46 9.79 -8.11
N ILE A 111 -6.99 10.69 -7.23
CA ILE A 111 -7.44 12.09 -7.20
C ILE A 111 -6.75 12.97 -8.24
N GLN A 112 -5.92 12.37 -9.12
CA GLN A 112 -5.17 13.04 -10.18
C GLN A 112 -4.17 14.09 -9.68
N LEU A 113 -3.78 14.05 -8.40
CA LEU A 113 -2.81 14.99 -7.84
C LEU A 113 -1.45 14.84 -8.54
N MET A 114 -1.09 13.61 -8.90
CA MET A 114 0.13 13.31 -9.66
C MET A 114 0.12 13.84 -11.10
N ASN A 115 -0.99 14.39 -11.61
CA ASN A 115 -1.05 15.03 -12.93
C ASN A 115 -0.60 16.51 -12.89
N TYR A 116 -0.41 17.09 -11.70
CA TYR A 116 -0.07 18.51 -11.55
C TYR A 116 1.46 18.69 -11.45
N PRO A 117 2.11 19.44 -12.36
CA PRO A 117 3.54 19.72 -12.26
C PRO A 117 3.95 20.40 -10.94
N ALA A 118 3.05 21.23 -10.38
CA ALA A 118 3.25 21.89 -9.10
C ALA A 118 3.38 20.89 -7.93
N TYR A 119 2.68 19.75 -7.98
CA TYR A 119 2.81 18.69 -6.99
C TYR A 119 4.24 18.15 -6.98
N PHE A 120 4.78 17.75 -8.13
CA PHE A 120 6.16 17.26 -8.22
C PHE A 120 7.18 18.29 -7.74
N HIS A 121 7.01 19.56 -8.08
CA HIS A 121 7.90 20.62 -7.59
C HIS A 121 7.88 20.73 -6.06
N VAL A 122 6.72 20.56 -5.43
CA VAL A 122 6.61 20.59 -3.96
C VAL A 122 7.21 19.36 -3.33
N ILE A 123 7.00 18.17 -3.90
CA ILE A 123 7.64 16.94 -3.41
C ILE A 123 9.15 17.05 -3.56
N GLU A 124 9.67 17.60 -4.66
CA GLU A 124 11.10 17.88 -4.85
C GLU A 124 11.64 18.80 -3.75
N MET A 125 10.93 19.88 -3.39
CA MET A 125 11.32 20.77 -2.29
C MET A 125 11.22 20.12 -0.89
N LEU A 126 10.31 19.16 -0.72
CA LEU A 126 10.14 18.41 0.52
C LEU A 126 11.15 17.27 0.67
N THR A 127 11.73 16.82 -0.44
CA THR A 127 12.56 15.63 -0.50
C THR A 127 13.86 15.89 -1.25
N ASN A 128 14.35 14.90 -1.99
CA ASN A 128 15.55 14.99 -2.80
C ASN A 128 15.18 14.98 -4.29
N PRO A 129 15.74 15.86 -5.14
CA PRO A 129 15.49 15.86 -6.58
C PRO A 129 15.69 14.49 -7.26
N SER A 130 16.61 13.66 -6.75
CA SER A 130 16.84 12.29 -7.25
C SER A 130 15.67 11.32 -7.06
N LEU A 131 14.66 11.70 -6.28
CA LEU A 131 13.41 10.96 -6.08
C LEU A 131 12.42 11.18 -7.23
N MET A 132 12.47 12.32 -7.91
CA MET A 132 11.46 12.70 -8.92
C MET A 132 11.33 11.72 -10.09
N PRO A 133 12.42 11.16 -10.64
CA PRO A 133 12.31 10.11 -11.65
C PRO A 133 11.58 8.86 -11.14
N VAL A 134 11.70 8.54 -9.84
CA VAL A 134 11.05 7.38 -9.23
C VAL A 134 9.56 7.63 -9.05
N VAL A 135 9.18 8.79 -8.51
CA VAL A 135 7.77 9.16 -8.28
C VAL A 135 7.00 9.22 -9.60
N ARG A 136 7.62 9.71 -10.68
CA ARG A 136 7.02 9.67 -12.02
C ARG A 136 6.79 8.24 -12.50
N ARG A 137 7.78 7.34 -12.36
CA ARG A 137 7.61 5.92 -12.70
C ARG A 137 6.52 5.24 -11.87
N ILE A 138 6.35 5.63 -10.62
CA ILE A 138 5.25 5.13 -9.76
C ILE A 138 3.92 5.61 -10.33
N ALA A 139 3.77 6.91 -10.61
CA ALA A 139 2.56 7.49 -11.19
C ALA A 139 2.16 6.82 -12.51
N ASP A 140 3.12 6.54 -13.39
CA ASP A 140 2.89 5.89 -14.69
C ASP A 140 2.41 4.42 -14.56
N ARG A 141 2.58 3.81 -13.38
CA ARG A 141 2.29 2.40 -13.13
C ARG A 141 1.09 2.18 -12.22
N LEU A 142 0.54 3.20 -11.58
CA LEU A 142 -0.52 3.08 -10.56
C LEU A 142 -1.94 2.97 -11.11
N ASP A 143 -2.11 2.46 -12.33
CA ASP A 143 -3.42 2.23 -12.93
C ASP A 143 -3.95 0.82 -12.66
N PHE A 144 -4.14 0.51 -11.37
CA PHE A 144 -4.71 -0.76 -10.95
C PHE A 144 -6.15 -0.60 -10.48
N ASP A 145 -6.87 -1.70 -10.57
CA ASP A 145 -8.17 -1.85 -9.93
C ASP A 145 -8.03 -1.81 -8.40
N MET A 146 -9.02 -1.20 -7.73
CA MET A 146 -8.98 -0.99 -6.29
C MET A 146 -8.92 -2.29 -5.50
N ILE A 147 -9.62 -3.34 -5.94
CA ILE A 147 -9.60 -4.65 -5.26
C ILE A 147 -8.22 -5.29 -5.35
N ILE A 148 -7.58 -5.19 -6.53
CA ILE A 148 -6.21 -5.67 -6.74
C ILE A 148 -5.24 -4.94 -5.81
N MET A 149 -5.39 -3.62 -5.68
CA MET A 149 -4.56 -2.82 -4.78
C MET A 149 -4.74 -3.20 -3.32
N LYS A 150 -5.99 -3.39 -2.86
CA LYS A 150 -6.28 -3.83 -1.50
C LYS A 150 -5.68 -5.19 -1.20
N LEU A 151 -5.83 -6.15 -2.11
CA LEU A 151 -5.22 -7.47 -1.99
C LEU A 151 -3.71 -7.38 -1.89
N PHE A 152 -3.10 -6.54 -2.74
CA PHE A 152 -1.65 -6.36 -2.72
C PHE A 152 -1.16 -5.69 -1.43
N LEU A 153 -1.89 -4.69 -0.90
CA LEU A 153 -1.62 -4.07 0.39
C LEU A 153 -1.63 -5.10 1.54
N VAL A 154 -2.58 -6.05 1.52
CA VAL A 154 -2.63 -7.13 2.52
C VAL A 154 -1.47 -8.10 2.35
N ILE A 155 -1.13 -8.51 1.13
CA ILE A 155 0.04 -9.37 0.90
C ILE A 155 1.30 -8.72 1.48
N LEU A 156 1.43 -7.40 1.34
CA LEU A 156 2.55 -6.65 1.90
C LEU A 156 2.49 -6.56 3.44
N SER A 157 1.29 -6.42 4.04
CA SER A 157 1.14 -6.33 5.50
C SER A 157 1.52 -7.63 6.24
N PHE A 158 1.44 -8.77 5.56
CA PHE A 158 1.87 -10.08 6.08
C PHE A 158 3.24 -10.54 5.57
N SER A 159 4.00 -9.64 4.94
CA SER A 159 5.32 -10.02 4.45
C SER A 159 6.30 -10.29 5.57
N THR A 160 6.93 -11.45 5.51
CA THR A 160 8.01 -11.85 6.42
C THR A 160 9.37 -11.31 5.99
N THR A 161 9.45 -10.64 4.83
CA THR A 161 10.68 -9.99 4.36
C THR A 161 10.81 -8.63 5.03
N ARG A 162 11.89 -8.40 5.78
CA ARG A 162 12.23 -7.03 6.22
C ARG A 162 12.56 -6.18 5.00
N TYR A 163 11.64 -5.31 4.61
CA TYR A 163 11.87 -4.32 3.57
C TYR A 163 12.54 -3.04 4.08
N THR A 164 12.70 -2.93 5.40
CA THR A 164 13.32 -1.79 6.08
C THR A 164 14.83 -1.81 5.88
N VAL A 165 15.25 -0.94 4.98
CA VAL A 165 16.59 -0.40 4.74
C VAL A 165 17.52 -0.54 5.94
N TYR A 166 18.54 -1.39 5.82
CA TYR A 166 19.78 -1.44 6.62
C TYR A 166 19.67 -1.12 8.12
N SER A 167 18.62 -1.57 8.82
CA SER A 167 18.59 -1.42 10.27
C SER A 167 19.55 -2.41 10.91
N ASN A 168 20.54 -1.93 11.67
CA ASN A 168 21.45 -2.75 12.46
C ASN A 168 20.77 -3.47 13.64
N THR A 169 19.44 -3.39 13.75
CA THR A 169 18.69 -4.09 14.78
C THR A 169 18.63 -5.59 14.48
N PRO A 170 18.91 -6.45 15.48
CA PRO A 170 18.87 -7.88 15.28
C PRO A 170 17.48 -8.32 14.77
N PRO A 171 17.42 -9.42 14.00
CA PRO A 171 16.15 -9.98 13.57
C PRO A 171 15.32 -10.33 14.81
N VAL A 172 14.16 -9.68 14.93
CA VAL A 172 13.14 -10.10 15.89
C VAL A 172 12.40 -11.25 15.21
N ASN A 173 12.43 -12.42 15.84
CA ASN A 173 11.85 -13.62 15.26
C ASN A 173 10.34 -13.62 15.47
N LEU A 174 9.59 -13.79 14.39
CA LEU A 174 8.15 -14.06 14.44
C LEU A 174 7.92 -15.40 15.14
N SER A 175 7.08 -15.40 16.17
CA SER A 175 6.76 -16.57 16.98
C SER A 175 5.97 -17.62 16.18
N ASN A 176 5.06 -17.18 15.31
CA ASN A 176 4.26 -18.08 14.46
C ASN A 176 4.40 -17.76 12.96
N ILE A 177 5.63 -17.83 12.45
CA ILE A 177 5.92 -17.59 11.02
C ILE A 177 5.09 -18.47 10.06
N LYS A 178 4.77 -19.70 10.45
CA LYS A 178 3.99 -20.63 9.62
C LYS A 178 2.57 -20.12 9.38
N GLU A 179 1.94 -19.60 10.43
CA GLU A 179 0.59 -19.04 10.32
C GLU A 179 0.58 -17.76 9.49
N ILE A 180 1.57 -16.89 9.68
CA ILE A 180 1.72 -15.65 8.91
C ILE A 180 1.89 -15.95 7.41
N LEU A 181 2.75 -16.92 7.06
CA LEU A 181 2.92 -17.36 5.68
C LEU A 181 1.63 -17.98 5.12
N ARG A 182 0.92 -18.78 5.91
CA ARG A 182 -0.38 -19.35 5.50
C ARG A 182 -1.41 -18.27 5.15
N ILE A 183 -1.49 -17.22 5.96
CA ILE A 183 -2.35 -16.06 5.70
C ILE A 183 -1.90 -15.35 4.42
N GLN A 184 -0.60 -15.05 4.29
CA GLN A 184 -0.06 -14.39 3.11
C GLN A 184 -0.33 -15.18 1.82
N ASP A 185 -0.08 -16.49 1.83
CA ASP A 185 -0.30 -17.39 0.70
C ASP A 185 -1.77 -17.43 0.28
N THR A 186 -2.69 -17.39 1.26
CA THR A 186 -4.14 -17.31 1.00
C THR A 186 -4.47 -16.05 0.19
N TYR A 187 -3.92 -14.89 0.56
CA TYR A 187 -4.15 -13.64 -0.18
C TYR A 187 -3.46 -13.63 -1.55
N ILE A 188 -2.28 -14.25 -1.69
CA ILE A 188 -1.60 -14.43 -2.99
C ILE A 188 -2.47 -15.28 -3.92
N GLU A 189 -3.00 -16.39 -3.43
CA GLU A 189 -3.87 -17.27 -4.21
C GLU A 189 -5.16 -16.55 -4.65
N ILE A 190 -5.79 -15.83 -3.73
CA ILE A 190 -6.99 -15.03 -4.04
C ILE A 190 -6.67 -13.95 -5.08
N THR A 191 -5.52 -13.29 -4.98
CA THR A 191 -5.08 -12.29 -5.96
C THR A 191 -4.95 -12.91 -7.34
N TRP A 192 -4.29 -14.06 -7.44
CA TRP A 192 -4.13 -14.77 -8.70
C TRP A 192 -5.47 -15.19 -9.31
N ARG A 193 -6.35 -15.79 -8.51
CA ARG A 193 -7.70 -16.18 -8.94
C ARG A 193 -8.54 -14.97 -9.36
N TYR A 194 -8.48 -13.87 -8.61
CA TYR A 194 -9.19 -12.63 -8.94
C TYR A 194 -8.69 -12.01 -10.24
N LEU A 195 -7.38 -12.05 -10.49
CA LEU A 195 -6.81 -11.62 -11.77
C LEU A 195 -7.33 -12.47 -12.93
N LEU A 196 -7.31 -13.80 -12.81
CA LEU A 196 -7.87 -14.71 -13.83
C LEU A 196 -9.39 -14.58 -14.02
N TYR A 197 -10.11 -14.21 -12.96
CA TYR A 197 -11.55 -13.91 -13.05
C TYR A 197 -11.81 -12.61 -13.82
N LYS A 198 -11.04 -11.55 -13.51
CA LYS A 198 -11.23 -10.21 -14.09
C LYS A 198 -10.62 -10.07 -15.48
N TYR A 199 -9.56 -10.83 -15.76
CA TYR A 199 -8.74 -10.75 -16.96
C TYR A 199 -8.43 -12.15 -17.50
N ASN A 200 -8.06 -12.24 -18.77
CA ASN A 200 -7.53 -13.49 -19.31
C ASN A 200 -6.09 -13.76 -18.78
N PHE A 201 -5.61 -14.99 -18.94
CA PHE A 201 -4.29 -15.42 -18.46
C PHE A 201 -3.15 -14.46 -18.83
N GLU A 202 -3.07 -14.05 -20.10
CA GLU A 202 -2.03 -13.14 -20.59
C GLU A 202 -2.06 -11.79 -19.86
N ARG A 203 -3.25 -11.19 -19.76
CA ARG A 203 -3.42 -9.89 -19.08
C ARG A 203 -3.20 -10.00 -17.57
N SER A 204 -3.54 -11.13 -16.96
CA SER A 204 -3.25 -11.41 -15.54
C SER A 204 -1.75 -11.44 -15.26
N VAL A 205 -0.96 -12.11 -16.12
CA VAL A 205 0.50 -12.14 -15.99
C VAL A 205 1.09 -10.73 -16.14
N ILE A 206 0.62 -9.95 -17.11
CA ILE A 206 1.05 -8.56 -17.30
C ILE A 206 0.73 -7.73 -16.05
N CYS A 207 -0.52 -7.79 -15.57
CA CYS A 207 -0.96 -7.04 -14.40
C CYS A 207 -0.13 -7.39 -13.15
N LEU A 208 0.12 -8.67 -12.90
CA LEU A 208 0.96 -9.11 -11.77
C LEU A 208 2.39 -8.61 -11.91
N SER A 209 2.96 -8.66 -13.12
CA SER A 209 4.30 -8.15 -13.39
C SER A 209 4.38 -6.64 -13.13
N ASP A 210 3.35 -5.89 -13.51
CA ASP A 210 3.29 -4.45 -13.29
C ASP A 210 3.13 -4.09 -11.80
N LEU A 211 2.35 -4.86 -11.02
CA LEU A 211 2.26 -4.70 -9.56
C LEU A 211 3.64 -4.85 -8.90
N ILE A 212 4.38 -5.91 -9.27
CA ILE A 212 5.73 -6.14 -8.75
C ILE A 212 6.68 -5.00 -9.13
N ARG A 213 6.62 -4.53 -10.38
CA ARG A 213 7.42 -3.38 -10.85
C ARG A 213 7.06 -2.08 -10.12
N CYS A 214 5.79 -1.89 -9.79
CA CYS A 214 5.31 -0.76 -8.99
C CYS A 214 5.89 -0.84 -7.57
N PHE A 215 5.80 -2.00 -6.93
CA PHE A 215 6.38 -2.25 -5.62
C PHE A 215 7.89 -1.99 -5.56
N CYS A 216 8.65 -2.48 -6.54
CA CYS A 216 10.09 -2.19 -6.62
C CYS A 216 10.39 -0.70 -6.70
N ALA A 217 9.59 0.07 -7.45
CA ALA A 217 9.77 1.52 -7.55
C ALA A 217 9.43 2.22 -6.22
N ILE A 218 8.40 1.77 -5.51
CA ILE A 218 8.06 2.26 -4.17
C ILE A 218 9.18 1.95 -3.17
N HIS A 219 9.75 0.75 -3.23
CA HIS A 219 10.89 0.41 -2.38
C HIS A 219 12.09 1.32 -2.65
N GLU A 220 12.42 1.58 -3.93
CA GLU A 220 13.47 2.56 -4.30
C GLU A 220 13.16 3.95 -3.74
N ALA A 221 11.89 4.39 -3.81
CA ALA A 221 11.47 5.67 -3.26
C ALA A 221 11.67 5.71 -1.74
N ILE A 222 11.24 4.68 -1.01
CA ILE A 222 11.41 4.54 0.44
C ILE A 222 12.88 4.62 0.85
N VAL A 223 13.76 3.91 0.13
CA VAL A 223 15.22 3.98 0.36
C VAL A 223 15.74 5.40 0.20
N LYS A 224 15.31 6.12 -0.83
CA LYS A 224 15.75 7.49 -1.11
C LYS A 224 15.21 8.53 -0.13
N VAL A 225 14.10 8.26 0.54
CA VAL A 225 13.51 9.17 1.55
C VAL A 225 13.87 8.80 2.98
N HIS A 226 14.57 7.69 3.19
CA HIS A 226 14.88 7.18 4.54
C HIS A 226 15.61 8.20 5.42
N ASP A 227 16.54 8.96 4.82
CA ASP A 227 17.33 9.97 5.53
C ASP A 227 16.60 11.31 5.70
N ILE A 228 15.35 11.43 5.26
CA ILE A 228 14.55 12.65 5.41
C ILE A 228 13.79 12.57 6.75
N PRO A 229 14.02 13.50 7.70
CA PRO A 229 13.46 13.39 9.05
C PRO A 229 11.93 13.39 9.09
N TRP A 230 11.29 14.31 8.35
CA TRP A 230 9.84 14.51 8.46
C TRP A 230 9.00 13.25 8.13
N PRO A 231 9.20 12.56 6.99
CA PRO A 231 8.49 11.31 6.72
C PRO A 231 8.78 10.22 7.76
N ALA A 232 10.04 10.08 8.19
CA ALA A 232 10.45 9.06 9.15
C ALA A 232 9.82 9.28 10.55
N GLU A 233 9.79 10.52 11.02
CA GLU A 233 9.14 10.92 12.28
C GLU A 233 7.63 10.70 12.23
N THR A 234 7.00 11.04 11.10
CA THR A 234 5.55 10.85 10.91
C THR A 234 5.19 9.37 10.97
N ILE A 235 5.92 8.52 10.23
CA ILE A 235 5.72 7.07 10.24
C ILE A 235 5.94 6.50 11.64
N SER A 236 7.04 6.86 12.31
CA SER A 236 7.35 6.36 13.65
C SER A 236 6.27 6.74 14.67
N SER A 237 5.75 7.97 14.59
CA SER A 237 4.66 8.44 15.46
C SER A 237 3.36 7.67 15.21
N ILE A 238 2.99 7.42 13.96
CA ILE A 238 1.79 6.63 13.63
C ILE A 238 1.95 5.20 14.12
N VAL A 239 3.14 4.63 13.95
CA VAL A 239 3.42 3.28 14.37
C VAL A 239 3.25 3.15 15.88
N GLN A 240 3.89 4.02 16.66
CA GLN A 240 3.78 4.02 18.11
C GLN A 240 2.33 4.18 18.60
N GLN A 241 1.58 5.16 18.08
CA GLN A 241 0.17 5.39 18.47
C GLN A 241 -0.73 4.20 18.14
N THR A 242 -0.48 3.55 17.01
CA THR A 242 -1.24 2.37 16.59
C THR A 242 -0.97 1.19 17.50
N GLU A 243 0.28 0.95 17.89
CA GLU A 243 0.64 -0.12 18.81
C GLU A 243 0.03 0.06 20.20
N GLU A 244 0.05 1.28 20.72
CA GLU A 244 -0.65 1.63 21.98
C GLU A 244 -2.14 1.30 21.87
N THR A 245 -2.77 1.55 20.72
CA THR A 245 -4.18 1.18 20.50
C THR A 245 -4.39 -0.33 20.39
N LEU A 246 -3.48 -1.06 19.74
CA LEU A 246 -3.59 -2.50 19.50
C LEU A 246 -3.27 -3.36 20.72
N THR A 247 -2.54 -2.80 21.70
CA THR A 247 -2.21 -3.47 22.97
C THR A 247 -3.26 -3.28 24.06
N LEU A 248 -4.08 -2.22 23.95
CA LEU A 248 -5.18 -1.92 24.88
C LEU A 248 -6.49 -2.66 24.56
N ASN A 249 -6.60 -3.29 23.39
CA ASN A 249 -7.75 -4.08 22.93
C ASN A 249 -7.38 -5.55 22.73
#